data_AF-A0A662MEX4-F1
#
_entry.id   AF-A0A662MEX4-F1
#
_cell.length_a   1.000
_cell.length_b   1.000
_cell.length_c   1.000
_cell.angle_alpha   90.00
_cell.angle_beta   90.00
_cell.angle_gamma   90.00
#
_symmetry.space_group_name_H-M   'P 1'
#
loop_
_entity.id
_entity.type
_entity.pdbx_description
1 polymer ?
#
loop_
_entity_poly.entity_id
_entity_poly.type
_entity_poly.pdbx_seq_one_letter_code
_entity_poly.pdbx_strand_id
1 'polypeptide(L)'
;AIDCKDGQRRRAAKAEDIDTLWTIRYDRIRVKFSVHRGPITSSHFVWMVPEEYIEIGDVYKFGNLYGVVTKIKTVDGVIDRGRVQAKDAVRVYCRALKRRIGRALEEEGETY
;
A
#
# COMPACT_ATOMS: atom_id res chain seq x y z
N ALA A 1 1.40 -23.97 -0.19
CA ALA A 1 1.39 -25.40 0.17
C ALA A 1 2.81 -25.85 0.47
N ILE A 2 3.02 -26.85 1.33
CA ILE A 2 4.36 -27.33 1.69
C ILE A 2 4.51 -28.77 1.21
N ASP A 3 5.48 -29.03 0.35
CA ASP A 3 5.91 -30.39 0.03
C ASP A 3 7.06 -30.77 0.94
N CYS A 4 6.93 -31.92 1.57
CA CYS A 4 7.93 -32.44 2.50
C CYS A 4 8.80 -33.48 1.79
N LYS A 5 10.00 -33.71 2.33
CA LYS A 5 10.99 -34.66 1.79
C LYS A 5 10.48 -36.11 1.70
N ASP A 6 9.44 -36.45 2.45
CA ASP A 6 8.77 -37.75 2.40
C ASP A 6 7.70 -37.85 1.30
N GLY A 7 7.63 -36.86 0.41
CA GLY A 7 6.71 -36.81 -0.73
C GLY A 7 5.28 -36.41 -0.37
N GLN A 8 4.98 -36.11 0.90
CA GLN A 8 3.65 -35.71 1.33
C GLN A 8 3.50 -34.18 1.35
N ARG A 9 2.32 -33.71 0.93
CA ARG A 9 1.95 -32.29 1.00
C ARG A 9 1.23 -31.98 2.32
N ARG A 10 1.74 -31.01 3.06
CA ARG A 10 1.24 -30.61 4.39
C ARG A 10 0.93 -29.11 4.46
N ARG A 11 0.15 -28.72 5.49
CA ARG A 11 -0.09 -27.31 5.85
C ARG A 11 0.99 -26.73 6.79
N ALA A 12 1.70 -27.60 7.51
CA ALA A 12 2.81 -27.24 8.39
C ALA A 12 3.82 -28.39 8.43
N ALA A 13 5.10 -28.07 8.58
CA ALA A 13 6.20 -29.03 8.72
C ALA A 13 7.38 -28.35 9.44
N LYS A 14 8.27 -29.12 10.05
CA LYS A 14 9.55 -28.58 10.54
C LYS A 14 10.36 -28.11 9.35
N ALA A 15 11.09 -27.00 9.50
CA ALA A 15 11.86 -26.41 8.41
C ALA A 15 12.84 -27.41 7.75
N GLU A 16 13.45 -28.29 8.54
CA GLU A 16 14.37 -29.34 8.08
C GLU A 16 13.72 -30.41 7.19
N ASP A 17 12.40 -30.61 7.31
CA ASP A 17 11.64 -31.62 6.58
C ASP A 17 10.99 -31.07 5.30
N ILE A 18 11.06 -29.74 5.10
CA ILE A 18 10.52 -29.08 3.91
C ILE A 18 11.44 -29.34 2.72
N ASP A 19 10.85 -29.76 1.62
CA ASP A 19 11.52 -29.85 0.31
C ASP A 19 11.17 -28.62 -0.54
N THR A 20 9.87 -28.37 -0.75
CA THR A 20 9.41 -27.27 -1.61
C THR A 20 8.28 -26.46 -0.95
N LEU A 21 8.37 -25.12 -1.00
CA LEU A 21 7.33 -24.21 -0.53
C LEU A 21 6.61 -23.53 -1.70
N TRP A 22 5.33 -23.85 -1.88
CA TRP A 22 4.48 -23.23 -2.88
C TRP A 22 3.83 -21.99 -2.29
N THR A 23 4.32 -20.83 -2.70
CA THR A 23 3.78 -19.52 -2.31
C THR A 23 3.26 -18.80 -3.55
N ILE A 24 2.25 -17.95 -3.37
CA ILE A 24 1.88 -17.00 -4.41
C ILE A 24 2.73 -15.76 -4.18
N ARG A 25 3.60 -15.45 -5.13
CA ARG A 25 4.39 -14.23 -5.11
C ARG A 25 3.50 -13.06 -5.55
N TYR A 26 2.97 -12.32 -4.58
CA TYR A 26 2.34 -11.03 -4.85
C TYR A 26 3.43 -9.96 -4.81
N ASP A 27 4.16 -9.77 -5.92
CA ASP A 27 5.20 -8.74 -6.02
C ASP A 27 4.66 -7.33 -5.74
N ARG A 28 3.37 -7.12 -6.02
CA ARG A 28 2.67 -5.88 -5.73
C ARG A 28 1.29 -6.16 -5.16
N ILE A 29 0.88 -5.32 -4.23
CA ILE A 29 -0.45 -5.27 -3.65
C ILE A 29 -1.17 -4.00 -4.10
N ARG A 30 -2.49 -4.07 -4.14
CA ARG A 30 -3.33 -2.96 -4.53
C ARG A 30 -3.80 -2.21 -3.28
N VAL A 31 -3.15 -1.10 -2.97
CA VAL A 31 -3.55 -0.24 -1.85
C VAL A 31 -4.67 0.71 -2.28
N LYS A 32 -5.70 0.83 -1.46
CA LYS A 32 -6.89 1.67 -1.72
C LYS A 32 -6.64 3.09 -1.23
N PHE A 33 -6.86 4.08 -2.10
CA PHE A 33 -6.77 5.50 -1.75
C PHE A 33 -8.15 6.15 -1.87
N SER A 34 -8.53 6.97 -0.88
CA SER A 34 -9.70 7.85 -0.92
C SER A 34 -9.22 9.29 -0.98
N VAL A 35 -9.50 9.99 -2.06
CA VAL A 35 -9.10 11.40 -2.22
C VAL A 35 -10.31 12.31 -2.02
N HIS A 36 -10.26 13.13 -0.98
CA HIS A 36 -11.31 14.09 -0.64
C HIS A 36 -11.05 15.44 -1.34
N ARG A 37 -12.04 15.89 -2.13
CA ARG A 37 -12.06 17.18 -2.82
C ARG A 37 -13.34 17.93 -2.45
N GLY A 38 -13.31 18.61 -1.31
CA GLY A 38 -14.50 19.27 -0.75
C GLY A 38 -15.61 18.24 -0.48
N PRO A 39 -16.80 18.35 -1.09
CA PRO A 39 -17.89 17.40 -0.88
C PRO A 39 -17.72 16.07 -1.63
N ILE A 40 -16.78 15.98 -2.58
CA ILE A 40 -16.60 14.80 -3.43
C ILE A 40 -15.46 13.94 -2.90
N THR A 41 -15.69 12.62 -2.82
CA THR A 41 -14.63 11.63 -2.52
C THR A 41 -14.51 10.66 -3.68
N SER A 42 -13.31 10.54 -4.24
CA SER A 42 -12.98 9.60 -5.33
C SER A 42 -12.09 8.47 -4.80
N SER A 43 -12.40 7.22 -5.16
CA SER A 43 -11.57 6.07 -4.81
C SER A 43 -10.58 5.75 -5.93
N HIS A 44 -9.31 5.60 -5.57
CA HIS A 44 -8.21 5.22 -6.45
C HIS A 44 -7.45 4.03 -5.85
N PHE A 45 -6.50 3.52 -6.62
CA PHE A 45 -5.65 2.42 -6.18
C PHE A 45 -4.23 2.62 -6.69
N VAL A 46 -3.26 2.28 -5.88
CA VAL A 46 -1.83 2.30 -6.22
C VAL A 46 -1.29 0.88 -6.05
N TRP A 47 -0.50 0.44 -7.02
CA TRP A 47 0.23 -0.82 -6.95
C TRP A 47 1.55 -0.57 -6.24
N MET A 48 1.74 -1.21 -5.09
CA MET A 48 2.88 -0.99 -4.21
C MET A 48 3.54 -2.32 -3.86
N VAL A 49 4.83 -2.31 -3.60
CA VAL A 49 5.52 -3.45 -2.99
C VAL A 49 5.06 -3.55 -1.53
N PRO A 50 4.77 -4.75 -0.98
CA PRO A 50 4.24 -4.90 0.37
C PRO A 50 5.06 -4.19 1.47
N GLU A 51 6.38 -4.14 1.30
CA GLU A 51 7.36 -3.56 2.22
C GLU A 51 7.52 -2.04 2.09
N GLU A 52 7.00 -1.43 1.01
CA GLU A 52 7.05 0.03 0.84
C GLU A 52 6.28 0.72 1.96
N TYR A 53 6.78 1.86 2.41
CA TYR A 53 6.12 2.67 3.43
C TYR A 53 5.19 3.70 2.80
N ILE A 54 4.08 3.94 3.48
CA ILE A 54 3.16 5.05 3.23
C ILE A 54 3.21 5.94 4.46
N GLU A 55 3.59 7.19 4.27
CA GLU A 55 3.76 8.17 5.34
C GLU A 55 2.69 9.26 5.27
N ILE A 56 2.28 9.73 6.44
CA ILE A 56 1.41 10.90 6.53
C ILE A 56 2.17 12.12 5.98
N GLY A 57 1.59 12.79 4.99
CA GLY A 57 2.24 13.89 4.28
C GLY A 57 2.75 13.53 2.89
N ASP A 58 2.87 12.24 2.56
CA ASP A 58 3.22 11.81 1.21
C ASP A 58 2.21 12.33 0.19
N VAL A 59 2.69 12.68 -1.00
CA VAL A 59 1.86 13.14 -2.11
C VAL A 59 1.82 12.07 -3.19
N TYR A 60 0.62 11.63 -3.53
CA TYR A 60 0.39 10.65 -4.58
C TYR A 60 -0.31 11.26 -5.78
N LYS A 61 0.06 10.81 -6.98
CA LYS A 61 -0.60 11.20 -8.23
C LYS A 61 -1.64 10.17 -8.67
N PHE A 62 -2.83 10.68 -8.99
CA PHE A 62 -3.96 9.91 -9.51
C PHE A 62 -4.41 10.52 -10.85
N GLY A 63 -3.66 10.22 -11.91
CA GLY A 63 -3.88 10.85 -13.22
C GLY A 63 -3.60 12.35 -13.17
N ASN A 64 -4.64 13.19 -13.32
CA ASN A 64 -4.52 14.66 -13.24
C ASN A 64 -4.79 15.24 -11.83
N LEU A 65 -5.03 14.38 -10.85
CA LEU A 65 -5.31 14.73 -9.46
C LEU A 65 -4.11 14.38 -8.58
N TYR A 66 -3.81 15.22 -7.60
CA TYR A 66 -2.79 14.96 -6.58
C TYR A 66 -3.47 14.93 -5.22
N GLY A 67 -3.05 14.01 -4.36
CA GLY A 67 -3.57 13.86 -3.01
C GLY A 67 -2.45 13.77 -1.99
N VAL A 68 -2.51 14.60 -0.96
CA VAL A 68 -1.63 14.47 0.22
C VAL A 68 -2.25 13.51 1.21
N VAL A 69 -1.49 12.53 1.70
CA VAL A 69 -1.93 11.56 2.70
C VAL A 69 -2.16 12.27 4.03
N THR A 70 -3.35 12.10 4.60
CA THR A 70 -3.75 12.72 5.87
C THR A 70 -4.02 11.71 6.97
N LYS A 71 -4.50 10.52 6.61
CA LYS A 71 -4.79 9.43 7.54
C LYS A 71 -4.60 8.08 6.85
N ILE A 72 -4.21 7.06 7.60
CA ILE A 72 -4.10 5.70 7.08
C ILE A 72 -4.89 4.77 7.98
N LYS A 73 -5.87 4.06 7.41
CA LYS A 73 -6.57 2.97 8.08
C LYS A 73 -5.74 1.70 7.97
N THR A 74 -5.45 1.10 9.10
CA THR A 74 -4.82 -0.21 9.26
C THR A 74 -5.85 -1.20 9.80
N VAL A 75 -5.42 -2.45 10.05
CA VAL A 75 -6.24 -3.45 10.75
C VAL A 75 -6.48 -3.08 12.22
N ASP A 76 -5.51 -2.41 12.86
CA ASP A 76 -5.53 -2.10 14.30
C ASP A 76 -6.18 -0.74 14.61
N GLY A 77 -6.38 0.11 13.60
CA GLY A 77 -7.01 1.41 13.80
C GLY A 77 -6.74 2.40 12.67
N VAL A 78 -6.89 3.69 12.96
CA VAL A 78 -6.55 4.77 12.03
C VAL A 78 -5.42 5.59 12.63
N ILE A 79 -4.36 5.77 11.86
CA ILE A 79 -3.25 6.65 12.24
C ILE A 79 -3.34 7.97 11.48
N ASP A 80 -2.87 9.04 12.11
CA ASP A 80 -2.75 10.39 11.54
C ASP A 80 -1.34 10.99 11.70
N ARG A 81 -0.37 10.18 12.17
CA ARG A 81 1.06 10.51 12.24
C ARG A 81 1.91 9.28 11.94
N GLY A 82 3.12 9.51 11.42
CA GLY A 82 4.09 8.46 11.11
C GLY A 82 3.78 7.74 9.81
N ARG A 83 4.21 6.48 9.72
CA ARG A 83 4.17 5.66 8.50
C ARG A 83 3.80 4.21 8.79
N VAL A 84 3.27 3.53 7.79
CA VAL A 84 2.97 2.08 7.83
C VAL A 84 3.48 1.39 6.58
N GLN A 85 3.75 0.10 6.63
CA GLN A 85 4.01 -0.66 5.41
C GLN A 85 2.72 -0.80 4.60
N ALA A 86 2.84 -0.83 3.27
CA ALA A 86 1.72 -0.92 2.35
C ALA A 86 0.83 -2.15 2.65
N LYS A 87 1.45 -3.26 3.07
CA LYS A 87 0.73 -4.50 3.43
C LYS A 87 -0.20 -4.36 4.64
N ASP A 88 0.08 -3.40 5.51
CA ASP A 88 -0.70 -3.14 6.72
C ASP A 88 -1.79 -2.07 6.48
N ALA A 89 -1.76 -1.42 5.31
CA ALA A 89 -2.71 -0.37 4.94
C ALA A 89 -4.01 -0.96 4.34
N VAL A 90 -5.11 -0.79 5.06
CA VAL A 90 -6.46 -1.14 4.59
C VAL A 90 -7.01 -0.08 3.62
N ARG A 91 -6.80 1.20 3.93
CA ARG A 91 -7.15 2.34 3.07
C ARG A 91 -6.37 3.59 3.48
N VAL A 92 -5.87 4.31 2.49
CA VAL A 92 -5.19 5.59 2.67
C VAL A 92 -6.18 6.72 2.36
N TYR A 93 -6.28 7.71 3.23
CA TYR A 93 -7.09 8.89 3.04
C TYR A 93 -6.22 10.06 2.67
N CYS A 94 -6.62 10.76 1.62
CA CYS A 94 -5.91 11.89 1.07
C CYS A 94 -6.81 13.11 0.98
N ARG A 95 -6.20 14.29 1.07
CA ARG A 95 -6.83 15.55 0.69
C ARG A 95 -6.31 15.97 -0.68
N ALA A 96 -7.22 16.35 -1.58
CA ALA A 96 -6.84 16.85 -2.89
C ALA A 96 -5.99 18.13 -2.79
N LEU A 97 -4.89 18.18 -3.53
CA LEU A 97 -4.07 19.36 -3.69
C LEU A 97 -4.54 20.18 -4.90
N LYS A 98 -4.23 21.49 -4.89
CA LYS A 98 -4.37 22.31 -6.10
C LYS A 98 -3.40 21.76 -7.15
N ARG A 99 -3.86 21.60 -8.39
CA ARG A 99 -3.06 21.03 -9.49
C ARG A 99 -1.69 21.70 -9.66
N ARG A 100 -1.61 23.03 -9.50
CA ARG A 100 -0.33 23.77 -9.57
C ARG A 100 0.68 23.32 -8.52
N ILE A 101 0.22 23.06 -7.29
CA ILE A 101 1.09 22.62 -6.19
C ILE A 101 1.54 21.19 -6.44
N GLY A 102 0.61 20.29 -6.75
CA GLY A 102 0.96 18.89 -7.03
C GLY A 102 1.91 18.74 -8.22
N ARG A 103 1.74 19.56 -9.26
CA ARG A 103 2.66 19.57 -10.41
C ARG A 103 4.07 20.04 -10.04
N ALA A 104 4.21 21.06 -9.20
CA ALA A 104 5.52 21.51 -8.73
C ALA A 104 6.23 20.40 -7.93
N LEU A 105 5.51 19.73 -7.03
CA LEU A 105 6.05 18.60 -6.27
C LEU A 105 6.40 17.41 -7.16
N GLU A 106 5.65 17.16 -8.23
CA GLU A 106 6.03 16.14 -9.22
C GLU A 106 7.30 16.50 -9.99
N GLU A 107 7.45 17.77 -10.39
CA GLU A 107 8.65 18.28 -11.07
C GLU A 107 9.89 18.23 -10.15
N GLU A 108 9.69 18.34 -8.84
CA GLU A 108 10.72 18.19 -7.80
C GLU A 108 11.00 16.72 -7.42
N GLY A 109 10.19 15.77 -7.89
CA GLY A 109 10.34 14.34 -7.56
C GLY A 109 9.79 13.95 -6.19
N GLU A 110 8.99 14.80 -5.56
CA GLU A 110 8.37 14.59 -4.24
C GLU A 110 6.95 13.98 -4.34
N THR A 111 6.65 13.33 -5.46
CA THR A 111 5.35 12.67 -5.70
C THR A 111 5.55 11.19 -6.03
N TYR A 112 4.67 10.36 -5.48
CA TYR A 112 4.61 8.91 -5.70
C TYR A 112 3.50 8.50 -6.68
#